data_AF-A0A969PUM7-F1
#
_entry.id   AF-A0A969PUM7-F1
#
_cell.length_a   1.000
_cell.length_b   1.000
_cell.length_c   1.000
_cell.angle_alpha   90.00
_cell.angle_beta   90.00
_cell.angle_gamma   90.00
#
_symmetry.space_group_name_H-M   'P 1'
#
loop_
_entity.id
_entity.type
_entity.pdbx_description
1 polymer ?
#
loop_
_entity_poly.entity_id
_entity_poly.type
_entity_poly.pdbx_seq_one_letter_code
_entity_poly.pdbx_strand_id
1 'polypeptide(L)'
;MLKRDVQGKFALKNDDYREVRSLRLTDDTWKRLGIASECLGLTRADYLEHIVRHNALPSITREDSEFLAPHQGENVPQPSIQRQGEFHQASDSASAKQLVGLPTVRELEILRDRVLSKLKLGTQASGYKTAQKALNRFIAELIGSV
;
A
#
# COMPACT_ATOMS: atom_id res chain seq x y z
N MET A 1 23.63 -28.69 -26.87
CA MET A 1 22.22 -28.97 -27.24
C MET A 1 21.63 -29.90 -26.19
N LEU A 2 20.77 -29.41 -25.29
CA LEU A 2 20.00 -30.31 -24.40
C LEU A 2 18.96 -31.05 -25.24
N LYS A 3 19.00 -32.38 -25.23
CA LYS A 3 17.97 -33.22 -25.84
C LYS A 3 16.67 -33.03 -25.08
N ARG A 4 15.56 -32.80 -25.80
CA ARG A 4 14.21 -32.73 -25.23
C ARG A 4 13.83 -34.13 -24.75
N ASP A 5 13.62 -34.28 -23.46
CA ASP A 5 13.20 -35.54 -22.88
C ASP A 5 11.67 -35.68 -23.01
N VAL A 6 11.25 -36.74 -23.71
CA VAL A 6 9.88 -37.25 -23.92
C VAL A 6 8.81 -36.30 -24.49
N GLN A 7 8.29 -36.66 -25.67
CA GLN A 7 7.18 -35.99 -26.35
C GLN A 7 5.92 -35.96 -25.46
N GLY A 8 5.42 -34.75 -25.17
CA GLY A 8 4.18 -34.54 -24.42
C GLY A 8 4.35 -34.22 -22.92
N LYS A 9 5.58 -34.17 -22.40
CA LYS A 9 5.81 -33.70 -21.01
C LYS A 9 6.40 -32.30 -21.01
N PHE A 10 5.72 -31.38 -20.32
CA PHE A 10 6.31 -30.08 -20.00
C PHE A 10 7.44 -30.33 -18.99
N ALA A 11 8.65 -29.89 -19.31
CA ALA A 11 9.72 -29.84 -18.33
C ALA A 11 9.28 -28.92 -17.18
N LEU A 12 9.46 -29.36 -15.93
CA LEU A 12 9.28 -28.49 -14.78
C LEU A 12 10.21 -27.27 -14.97
N LYS A 13 9.61 -26.07 -15.00
CA LYS A 13 10.35 -24.83 -15.31
C LYS A 13 11.33 -24.45 -14.19
N ASN A 14 11.11 -24.97 -12.99
CA ASN A 14 12.02 -25.08 -11.84
C ASN A 14 11.37 -26.02 -10.81
N ASP A 15 12.19 -26.76 -10.06
CA ASP A 15 11.78 -27.60 -8.92
C ASP A 15 12.00 -26.88 -7.57
N ASP A 16 12.34 -25.59 -7.61
CA ASP A 16 12.56 -24.79 -6.42
C ASP A 16 11.23 -24.51 -5.71
N TYR A 17 11.17 -24.82 -4.42
CA TYR A 17 10.06 -24.42 -3.56
C TYR A 17 9.93 -22.89 -3.58
N ARG A 18 8.79 -22.39 -4.06
CA ARG A 18 8.45 -20.97 -4.00
C ARG A 18 7.60 -20.71 -2.77
N GLU A 19 7.97 -19.73 -1.98
CA GLU A 19 7.10 -19.22 -0.94
C GLU A 19 5.89 -18.55 -1.60
N VAL A 20 4.69 -19.06 -1.29
CA VAL A 20 3.42 -18.48 -1.73
C VAL A 20 2.66 -18.05 -0.49
N ARG A 21 2.09 -16.84 -0.53
CA ARG A 21 1.21 -16.32 0.51
C ARG A 21 -0.14 -16.01 -0.12
N SER A 22 -1.22 -16.34 0.60
CA SER A 22 -2.58 -15.95 0.22
C SER A 22 -3.09 -14.86 1.14
N LEU A 23 -3.83 -13.91 0.59
CA LEU A 23 -4.41 -12.78 1.30
C LEU A 23 -5.90 -12.71 0.94
N ARG A 24 -6.75 -12.47 1.93
CA ARG A 24 -8.18 -12.21 1.70
C ARG A 24 -8.43 -10.72 1.76
N LEU A 25 -9.07 -10.19 0.72
CA LEU A 25 -9.41 -8.78 0.58
C LEU A 25 -10.86 -8.66 0.12
N THR A 26 -11.48 -7.52 0.42
CA THR A 26 -12.75 -7.15 -0.23
C THR A 26 -12.49 -6.69 -1.67
N ASP A 27 -13.51 -6.74 -2.52
CA ASP A 27 -13.41 -6.29 -3.91
C ASP A 27 -12.98 -4.83 -4.02
N ASP A 28 -13.51 -3.97 -3.15
CA ASP A 28 -13.14 -2.54 -3.12
C ASP A 28 -11.66 -2.36 -2.75
N THR A 29 -11.18 -3.08 -1.73
CA THR A 29 -9.76 -3.05 -1.34
C THR A 29 -8.86 -3.55 -2.47
N TRP A 30 -9.24 -4.63 -3.14
CA TRP A 30 -8.48 -5.17 -4.28
C TRP A 30 -8.40 -4.18 -5.44
N LYS A 31 -9.50 -3.49 -5.75
CA LYS A 31 -9.54 -2.46 -6.78
C LYS A 31 -8.64 -1.28 -6.43
N ARG A 32 -8.70 -0.79 -5.19
CA ARG A 32 -7.84 0.31 -4.71
C ARG A 32 -6.36 -0.06 -4.75
N LEU A 33 -6.03 -1.30 -4.37
CA LEU A 33 -4.66 -1.82 -4.45
C LEU A 33 -4.14 -1.80 -5.90
N GLY A 34 -4.98 -2.19 -6.87
CA GLY A 34 -4.67 -2.09 -8.29
C GLY A 34 -4.30 -0.67 -8.70
N ILE A 35 -5.18 0.28 -8.43
CA ILE A 35 -4.97 1.70 -8.77
C ILE A 35 -3.68 2.24 -8.13
N ALA A 36 -3.45 1.94 -6.84
CA ALA A 36 -2.25 2.39 -6.13
C ALA A 36 -0.97 1.81 -6.77
N SER A 37 -0.96 0.52 -7.10
CA SER A 37 0.18 -0.12 -7.76
C SER A 37 0.46 0.47 -9.15
N GLU A 38 -0.58 0.75 -9.93
CA GLU A 38 -0.47 1.35 -11.26
C GLU A 38 0.07 2.79 -11.21
N CYS A 39 -0.35 3.59 -10.24
CA CYS A 39 0.19 4.93 -10.04
C CYS A 39 1.70 4.93 -9.74
N LEU A 40 2.21 3.85 -9.15
CA LEU A 40 3.63 3.65 -8.85
C LEU A 40 4.37 2.88 -9.97
N GLY A 41 3.67 2.44 -11.02
CA GLY A 41 4.24 1.62 -12.09
C GLY A 41 4.69 0.23 -11.63
N LEU A 42 4.14 -0.28 -10.53
CA LEU A 42 4.45 -1.60 -9.96
C LEU A 42 3.34 -2.60 -10.27
N THR A 43 3.69 -3.89 -10.29
CA THR A 43 2.63 -4.91 -10.25
C THR A 43 1.99 -4.94 -8.87
N ARG A 44 0.74 -5.41 -8.79
CA ARG A 44 0.05 -5.61 -7.49
C ARG A 44 0.86 -6.47 -6.53
N ALA A 45 1.55 -7.50 -7.04
CA ALA A 45 2.37 -8.40 -6.24
C ALA A 45 3.64 -7.70 -5.71
N ASP A 46 4.34 -6.96 -6.56
CA ASP A 46 5.54 -6.22 -6.15
C ASP A 46 5.19 -5.10 -5.16
N TYR A 47 4.04 -4.47 -5.35
CA TYR A 47 3.54 -3.46 -4.42
C TYR A 47 3.20 -4.09 -3.06
N LEU A 48 2.58 -5.27 -3.02
CA LEU A 48 2.36 -6.00 -1.77
C LEU A 48 3.67 -6.39 -1.07
N GLU A 49 4.67 -6.87 -1.81
CA GLU A 49 5.99 -7.16 -1.24
C GLU A 49 6.68 -5.90 -0.73
N HIS A 50 6.58 -4.79 -1.46
CA HIS A 50 7.11 -3.51 -1.00
C HIS A 50 6.46 -3.09 0.33
N ILE A 51 5.13 -3.18 0.43
CA ILE A 51 4.41 -2.91 1.68
C ILE A 51 4.90 -3.82 2.81
N VAL A 52 5.01 -5.13 2.58
CA VAL A 52 5.42 -6.09 3.62
C VAL A 52 6.87 -5.86 4.07
N ARG A 53 7.78 -5.52 3.15
CA ARG A 53 9.20 -5.29 3.46
C ARG A 53 9.47 -3.97 4.17
N HIS A 54 8.71 -2.93 3.84
CA HIS A 54 8.94 -1.58 4.34
C HIS A 54 8.05 -1.19 5.53
N ASN A 55 7.05 -2.02 5.88
CA ASN A 55 6.27 -1.84 7.12
C ASN A 55 7.01 -2.40 8.34
N ALA A 56 7.70 -1.50 9.06
CA ALA A 56 8.23 -1.78 10.39
C ALA A 56 7.10 -1.80 11.44
N LEU A 57 6.55 -2.99 11.70
CA LEU A 57 5.67 -3.39 12.83
C LEU A 57 4.20 -2.89 12.77
N PRO A 58 3.26 -3.57 13.50
CA PRO A 58 2.45 -4.66 12.98
C PRO A 58 0.94 -4.32 13.12
N SER A 59 0.08 -5.29 12.83
CA SER A 59 -1.37 -5.23 12.94
C SER A 59 -1.89 -4.48 14.17
N ILE A 60 -2.97 -3.71 13.99
CA ILE A 60 -3.83 -3.15 15.05
C ILE A 60 -4.64 -4.23 15.81
N THR A 61 -4.34 -5.51 15.60
CA THR A 61 -4.98 -6.63 16.30
C THR A 61 -3.95 -7.67 16.66
N ARG A 62 -3.22 -7.43 17.74
CA ARG A 62 -2.64 -8.47 18.60
C ARG A 62 -2.37 -7.87 19.96
N GLU A 63 -3.44 -7.57 20.69
CA GLU A 63 -3.35 -7.43 22.14
C GLU A 63 -3.34 -8.83 22.77
N ASP A 64 -2.16 -9.15 23.30
CA ASP A 64 -1.85 -10.05 24.40
C ASP A 64 -2.25 -11.53 24.32
N SER A 65 -1.42 -12.30 23.62
CA SER A 65 -1.15 -13.69 24.04
C SER A 65 0.04 -13.66 25.00
N GLU A 66 -0.23 -13.67 26.30
CA GLU A 66 0.48 -14.42 27.36
C GLU A 66 0.17 -13.82 28.76
N PHE A 67 -0.88 -14.33 29.40
CA PHE A 67 -0.84 -14.54 30.84
C PHE A 67 -1.19 -16.01 31.11
N LEU A 68 -0.32 -16.65 31.87
CA LEU A 68 -0.25 -18.09 32.12
C LEU A 68 -1.45 -18.61 32.95
N ALA A 69 -1.83 -19.86 32.67
CA ALA A 69 -2.86 -20.78 33.20
C ALA A 69 -3.02 -20.83 34.75
N PRO A 70 -4.02 -21.53 35.41
CA PRO A 70 -4.74 -22.74 34.96
C PRO A 70 -6.20 -22.98 35.42
N HIS A 71 -6.89 -23.94 34.76
CA HIS A 71 -7.85 -24.95 35.27
C HIS A 71 -9.10 -25.20 34.39
N GLN A 72 -9.18 -26.46 33.93
CA GLN A 72 -10.35 -27.37 33.79
C GLN A 72 -11.66 -26.91 33.14
N GLY A 73 -12.12 -27.73 32.16
CA GLY A 73 -13.52 -28.16 32.08
C GLY A 73 -14.30 -27.83 30.80
N GLU A 74 -14.43 -28.84 29.94
CA GLU A 74 -15.65 -29.21 29.16
C GLU A 74 -16.28 -28.30 28.06
N ASN A 75 -16.41 -28.93 26.88
CA ASN A 75 -17.48 -28.83 25.85
C ASN A 75 -17.85 -27.47 25.15
N VAL A 76 -17.48 -27.38 23.85
CA VAL A 76 -18.28 -26.96 22.64
C VAL A 76 -18.90 -25.53 22.58
N PRO A 77 -19.13 -24.88 21.40
CA PRO A 77 -18.44 -24.84 20.09
C PRO A 77 -17.91 -23.42 19.72
N GLN A 78 -17.20 -23.30 18.60
CA GLN A 78 -16.78 -22.04 17.96
C GLN A 78 -17.89 -20.97 17.90
N PRO A 79 -17.58 -19.67 18.09
CA PRO A 79 -18.52 -18.61 17.75
C PRO A 79 -18.34 -18.14 16.30
N SER A 80 -19.42 -18.36 15.56
CA SER A 80 -19.81 -17.72 14.32
C SER A 80 -19.80 -16.19 14.37
N ILE A 81 -19.43 -15.59 13.24
CA ILE A 81 -19.44 -14.15 12.93
C ILE A 81 -20.86 -13.57 13.09
N GLN A 82 -21.05 -12.66 14.05
CA GLN A 82 -22.25 -11.83 14.15
C GLN A 82 -21.98 -10.41 13.64
N ARG A 83 -22.79 -10.00 12.67
CA ARG A 83 -22.89 -8.61 12.18
C ARG A 83 -23.35 -7.71 13.31
N GLN A 84 -22.64 -6.62 13.54
CA GLN A 84 -23.23 -5.38 14.05
C GLN A 84 -23.01 -4.31 12.98
N GLY A 85 -24.08 -4.02 12.27
CA GLY A 85 -24.23 -2.74 11.62
C GLY A 85 -24.97 -1.84 12.61
N GLU A 86 -24.35 -0.74 13.01
CA GLU A 86 -25.08 0.44 13.45
C GLU A 86 -24.18 1.67 13.25
N PHE A 87 -24.74 2.63 12.53
CA PHE A 87 -24.12 3.87 12.13
C PHE A 87 -23.99 4.80 13.34
N HIS A 88 -22.79 5.34 13.55
CA HIS A 88 -22.64 6.64 14.20
C HIS A 88 -21.89 7.59 13.28
N GLN A 89 -22.66 8.56 12.81
CA GLN A 89 -22.26 9.76 12.11
C GLN A 89 -21.47 10.64 13.09
N ALA A 90 -20.22 10.98 12.78
CA ALA A 90 -19.49 12.02 13.49
C ALA A 90 -18.50 12.73 12.57
N SER A 91 -18.55 14.06 12.66
CA SER A 91 -17.85 15.11 11.93
C SER A 91 -16.37 14.92 11.60
N ASP A 92 -16.00 15.61 10.52
CA ASP A 92 -14.70 16.21 10.24
C ASP A 92 -13.81 16.42 11.47
N SER A 93 -12.59 15.84 11.43
CA SER A 93 -11.40 16.57 11.85
C SER A 93 -10.16 15.97 11.20
N ALA A 94 -9.36 16.86 10.61
CA ALA A 94 -8.02 16.59 10.16
C ALA A 94 -7.16 16.08 11.33
N SER A 95 -6.43 14.98 11.13
CA SER A 95 -5.20 14.77 11.88
C SER A 95 -4.25 13.84 11.12
N ALA A 96 -3.28 14.49 10.48
CA ALA A 96 -2.08 13.88 9.96
C ALA A 96 -1.19 13.38 11.12
N LYS A 97 -0.71 12.14 11.05
CA LYS A 97 0.61 11.67 11.52
C LYS A 97 0.96 10.44 10.65
N GLN A 98 1.73 10.56 9.56
CA GLN A 98 3.18 10.77 9.46
C GLN A 98 4.00 9.62 10.05
N LEU A 99 4.76 8.92 9.18
CA LEU A 99 6.13 8.36 9.32
C LEU A 99 6.28 7.07 8.45
N VAL A 100 7.32 6.77 7.66
CA VAL A 100 8.44 7.49 7.01
C VAL A 100 8.92 6.60 5.86
N GLY A 101 8.65 7.00 4.63
CA GLY A 101 9.55 6.78 3.50
C GLY A 101 9.63 8.14 2.83
N LEU A 102 10.85 8.67 2.59
CA LEU A 102 10.99 9.91 1.84
C LEU A 102 10.18 9.77 0.54
N PRO A 103 9.20 10.65 0.26
CA PRO A 103 8.46 10.59 -0.99
C PRO A 103 9.48 10.65 -2.12
N THR A 104 9.39 9.70 -3.05
CA THR A 104 10.31 9.68 -4.18
C THR A 104 10.16 10.98 -4.95
N VAL A 105 11.25 11.53 -5.51
CA VAL A 105 11.23 12.82 -6.24
C VAL A 105 10.09 12.86 -7.26
N ARG A 106 9.80 11.72 -7.89
CA ARG A 106 8.73 11.56 -8.87
C ARG A 106 7.32 11.69 -8.28
N GLU A 107 7.07 11.20 -7.07
CA GLU A 107 5.79 11.40 -6.38
C GLU A 107 5.55 12.88 -6.06
N LEU A 108 6.60 13.58 -5.65
CA LEU A 108 6.55 15.03 -5.39
C LEU A 108 6.26 15.82 -6.67
N GLU A 109 6.84 15.44 -7.81
CA GLU A 109 6.54 16.03 -9.12
C GLU A 109 5.10 15.77 -9.57
N ILE A 110 4.60 14.54 -9.41
CA ILE A 110 3.19 14.19 -9.71
C ILE A 110 2.25 15.04 -8.84
N LEU A 111 2.57 15.21 -7.56
CA LEU A 111 1.78 16.03 -6.65
C LEU A 111 1.78 17.50 -7.06
N ARG A 112 2.94 18.06 -7.46
CA ARG A 112 3.05 19.41 -8.02
C ARG A 112 2.11 19.59 -9.20
N ASP A 113 2.14 18.68 -10.17
CA ASP A 113 1.33 18.80 -11.39
C ASP A 113 -0.18 18.71 -11.07
N ARG A 114 -0.55 17.88 -10.10
CA ARG A 114 -1.91 17.81 -9.57
C ARG A 114 -2.36 19.10 -8.87
N VAL A 115 -1.48 19.75 -8.11
CA VAL A 115 -1.78 21.05 -7.49
C VAL A 115 -1.93 22.12 -8.56
N LEU A 116 -1.01 22.18 -9.53
CA LEU A 116 -1.02 23.15 -10.62
C LEU A 116 -2.27 23.03 -11.50
N SER A 117 -2.72 21.82 -11.80
CA SER A 117 -3.97 21.59 -12.55
C SER A 117 -5.22 22.08 -11.81
N LYS A 118 -5.25 22.00 -10.46
CA LYS A 118 -6.37 22.52 -9.66
C LYS A 118 -6.46 24.04 -9.65
N LEU A 119 -5.34 24.75 -9.86
CA LEU A 119 -5.33 26.20 -9.93
C LEU A 119 -6.08 26.74 -11.16
N LYS A 120 -6.36 25.90 -12.17
CA LYS A 120 -7.04 26.27 -13.42
C LYS A 120 -6.42 27.49 -14.11
N LEU A 121 -5.11 27.72 -13.90
CA LEU A 121 -4.36 28.79 -14.54
C LEU A 121 -3.78 28.29 -15.87
N GLY A 122 -3.76 29.15 -16.88
CA GLY A 122 -3.05 28.84 -18.12
C GLY A 122 -1.55 28.69 -17.86
N THR A 123 -0.89 27.78 -18.58
CA THR A 123 0.56 27.49 -18.41
C THR A 123 1.46 28.71 -18.63
N GLN A 124 0.97 29.72 -19.37
CA GLN A 124 1.66 31.00 -19.59
C GLN A 124 1.31 32.10 -18.59
N ALA A 125 0.30 31.89 -17.74
CA ALA A 125 -0.08 32.87 -16.74
C ALA A 125 1.06 33.08 -15.73
N SER A 126 1.30 34.34 -15.35
CA SER A 126 2.34 34.69 -14.37
C SER A 126 2.13 33.94 -13.04
N GLY A 127 0.88 33.83 -12.58
CA GLY A 127 0.52 33.08 -11.37
C GLY A 127 0.89 31.59 -11.45
N TYR A 128 0.73 30.95 -12.62
CA TYR A 128 1.10 29.55 -12.82
C TYR A 128 2.61 29.36 -12.66
N LYS A 129 3.40 30.21 -13.32
CA LYS A 129 4.87 30.15 -13.28
C LYS A 129 5.41 30.40 -11.88
N THR A 130 4.82 31.37 -11.16
CA THR A 130 5.20 31.66 -9.77
C THR A 130 4.90 30.48 -8.84
N ALA A 131 3.71 29.89 -8.94
CA ALA A 131 3.34 28.72 -8.15
C ALA A 131 4.24 27.51 -8.46
N GLN A 132 4.50 27.26 -9.74
CA GLN A 132 5.38 26.18 -10.18
C GLN A 132 6.80 26.35 -9.64
N LYS A 133 7.35 27.56 -9.70
CA LYS A 133 8.68 27.87 -9.15
C LYS A 133 8.74 27.67 -7.63
N ALA A 134 7.74 28.13 -6.90
CA ALA A 134 7.66 27.94 -5.46
C ALA A 134 7.59 26.45 -5.07
N LEU A 135 6.76 25.67 -5.77
CA LEU A 135 6.66 24.22 -5.55
C LEU A 135 7.96 23.48 -5.89
N ASN A 136 8.63 23.83 -6.99
CA ASN A 136 9.91 23.21 -7.34
C ASN A 136 10.99 23.51 -6.27
N ARG A 137 11.02 24.73 -5.72
CA ARG A 137 11.92 25.08 -4.62
C ARG A 137 11.59 24.27 -3.36
N PHE A 138 10.33 24.16 -3.00
CA PHE A 138 9.88 23.35 -1.86
C PHE A 138 10.31 21.88 -2.01
N ILE A 139 10.16 21.31 -3.20
CA ILE A 139 10.62 19.94 -3.50
C ILE A 139 12.14 19.81 -3.33
N ALA A 140 12.92 20.78 -3.83
CA ALA A 140 14.38 20.78 -3.69
C ALA A 140 14.83 20.86 -2.22
N GLU A 141 14.14 21.67 -1.39
CA GLU A 141 14.38 21.78 0.05
C GLU A 141 14.07 20.45 0.78
N LEU A 142 13.01 19.75 0.39
CA LEU A 142 12.67 18.43 0.97
C LEU A 142 13.68 17.32 0.63
N ILE A 143 14.30 17.39 -0.56
CA ILE A 143 15.27 16.40 -1.02
C ILE A 143 16.69 16.73 -0.51
N GLY A 144 16.89 17.90 0.10
CA GLY A 144 18.21 18.36 0.59
C GLY A 144 19.17 18.72 -0.55
N SER A 145 18.65 19.13 -1.71
CA SER A 145 19.43 19.41 -2.92
C SER A 145 19.76 20.91 -3.10
N VAL A 146 19.79 21.67 -2.00
CA VAL A 146 20.05 23.13 -1.97
C VAL A 146 21.55 23.42 -1.88
#